data_AF-A0A2G9H5M7-F1
#
_entry.id   AF-A0A2G9H5M7-F1
#
_cell.length_a   1.000
_cell.length_b   1.000
_cell.length_c   1.000
_cell.angle_alpha   90.00
_cell.angle_beta   90.00
_cell.angle_gamma   90.00
#
_symmetry.space_group_name_H-M   'P 1'
#
loop_
_entity.id
_entity.type
_entity.pdbx_description
1 polymer ?
#
loop_
_entity_poly.entity_id
_entity_poly.type
_entity_poly.pdbx_seq_one_letter_code
_entity_poly.pdbx_strand_id
1 'polypeptide(L)' 'MASQKDLIRIGMEGFAIVHKYFEKKGRQKTQGPSHVCLCPHQPQKSHIYQVKPVSAAEERIVHYRDGVSIMD' A
#
# COMPACT_ATOMS: atom_id res chain seq x y z
N MET A 1 -24.32 -9.98 42.67
CA MET A 1 -23.04 -10.56 42.26
C MET A 1 -23.30 -12.00 41.86
N ALA A 2 -22.85 -12.45 40.69
CA ALA A 2 -23.02 -13.85 40.26
C ALA A 2 -22.19 -14.78 41.15
N SER A 3 -22.68 -16.01 41.39
CA SER A 3 -21.92 -16.97 42.21
C SER A 3 -20.70 -17.49 41.43
N GLN A 4 -19.65 -17.92 42.13
CA GLN A 4 -18.47 -18.52 41.49
C GLN A 4 -18.85 -19.74 40.63
N LYS A 5 -19.84 -20.52 41.06
CA LYS A 5 -20.37 -21.67 40.30
C LYS A 5 -21.01 -21.22 38.98
N ASP A 6 -21.74 -20.10 39.00
CA ASP A 6 -22.35 -19.55 37.79
C ASP A 6 -21.28 -19.05 36.81
N LEU A 7 -20.24 -18.38 37.31
CA LEU A 7 -19.14 -17.90 36.48
C LEU A 7 -18.37 -19.06 35.83
N ILE A 8 -18.14 -20.15 36.58
CA ILE A 8 -17.49 -21.37 36.06
C ILE A 8 -18.36 -21.99 34.96
N ARG A 9 -19.66 -22.15 35.21
CA ARG A 9 -20.61 -22.70 34.23
C ARG A 9 -20.65 -21.87 32.95
N ILE A 10 -20.81 -20.55 33.08
CA ILE A 10 -20.84 -19.62 31.95
C ILE A 10 -19.52 -19.65 31.18
N GLY A 11 -18.39 -19.70 31.88
CA GLY A 11 -17.08 -19.86 31.25
C GLY A 11 -17.00 -21.13 30.42
N MET A 12 -17.36 -22.28 31.00
CA MET A 12 -17.33 -23.57 30.29
C MET A 12 -18.25 -23.58 29.05
N GLU A 13 -19.49 -23.11 29.20
CA GLU A 13 -20.46 -23.04 28.11
C GLU A 13 -20.02 -22.05 27.01
N GLY A 14 -19.46 -20.90 27.39
CA GLY A 14 -18.93 -19.90 26.46
C GLY A 14 -17.71 -20.40 25.68
N PHE A 15 -16.77 -21.07 26.36
CA PHE A 15 -15.58 -21.64 25.72
C PHE A 15 -15.93 -22.85 24.82
N ALA A 16 -16.98 -23.62 25.13
CA ALA A 16 -17.44 -24.72 24.28
C ALA A 16 -17.87 -24.24 22.88
N ILE A 17 -18.40 -23.01 22.76
CA ILE A 17 -18.77 -22.41 21.47
C ILE A 17 -17.52 -22.17 20.61
N VAL A 18 -16.46 -21.65 21.22
CA VAL A 18 -15.16 -21.41 20.57
C VAL A 18 -14.52 -22.72 20.14
N HIS A 19 -14.53 -23.72 21.02
CA HIS A 19 -14.03 -25.07 20.70
C HIS A 19 -14.75 -25.67 19.48
N LYS A 20 -16.08 -25.63 19.47
CA LYS A 20 -16.92 -26.12 18.36
C LYS A 20 -16.65 -25.37 17.04
N TYR A 21 -16.36 -24.07 17.12
CA TYR A 21 -15.95 -23.28 15.95
C TYR A 21 -14.63 -23.77 15.36
N PHE A 22 -13.62 -24.00 16.21
CA PHE A 22 -12.32 -24.52 15.78
C PHE A 22 -12.37 -25.97 15.30
N GLU A 23 -13.20 -26.84 15.88
CA GLU A 23 -13.40 -28.20 15.34
C GLU A 23 -14.05 -28.16 13.95
N LYS A 24 -15.04 -27.29 13.77
CA LYS A 24 -15.76 -27.15 12.49
C LYS A 24 -14.88 -26.50 11.41
N LYS A 25 -14.00 -25.57 11.78
CA LYS A 25 -13.06 -24.89 10.87
C LYS A 25 -11.76 -25.66 10.66
N GLY A 26 -11.27 -26.40 11.66
CA GLY A 26 -10.05 -27.20 11.59
C GLY A 26 -10.18 -28.47 10.74
N ARG A 27 -11.41 -28.93 10.46
CA ARG A 27 -11.67 -29.99 9.46
C ARG A 27 -11.67 -29.50 8.02
N GLN A 28 -11.76 -28.19 7.78
CA GLN A 28 -11.40 -27.64 6.48
C GLN A 28 -9.90 -27.43 6.44
N LYS A 29 -9.15 -28.52 6.22
CA LYS A 29 -7.90 -28.42 5.47
C LYS A 29 -8.28 -28.00 4.05
N THR A 30 -8.53 -26.72 3.88
CA THR A 30 -8.54 -26.12 2.56
C THR A 30 -7.11 -26.25 2.06
N GLN A 31 -6.84 -27.26 1.23
CA GLN A 31 -5.80 -27.11 0.20
C GLN A 31 -6.27 -25.93 -0.67
N GLY A 32 -6.03 -24.72 -0.18
CA GLY A 32 -6.18 -23.51 -0.94
C GLY A 32 -5.00 -23.40 -1.90
N PRO A 33 -5.20 -22.91 -3.13
CA PRO A 33 -4.12 -22.72 -4.06
C PRO A 33 -3.05 -21.82 -3.42
N SER A 34 -1.81 -22.30 -3.57
CA SER A 34 -0.53 -21.63 -3.42
C SER A 34 -0.58 -20.12 -3.18
N HIS A 35 -0.04 -19.69 -2.04
CA HIS A 35 0.67 -18.42 -1.84
C HIS A 35 0.43 -17.37 -2.94
N VAL A 36 -0.73 -16.71 -2.91
CA VAL A 36 -0.94 -15.52 -3.74
C VAL A 36 -0.14 -14.41 -3.10
N CYS A 37 1.11 -14.25 -3.56
CA CYS A 37 1.88 -13.05 -3.30
C CYS A 37 1.12 -11.88 -3.94
N LEU A 38 0.42 -11.10 -3.13
CA LEU A 38 -0.20 -9.86 -3.57
C LEU A 38 0.94 -8.86 -3.80
N CYS A 39 1.53 -8.90 -4.99
CA CYS A 39 2.46 -7.87 -5.42
C CYS A 39 1.72 -6.52 -5.39
N PRO A 40 2.27 -5.48 -4.77
CA PRO A 40 1.66 -4.15 -4.80
C PRO A 40 1.50 -3.71 -6.25
N HIS A 41 0.33 -3.14 -6.56
CA HIS A 41 0.02 -2.62 -7.89
C HIS A 41 1.10 -1.58 -8.27
N GLN A 42 1.97 -1.94 -9.21
CA GLN A 42 2.86 -0.97 -9.83
C GLN A 42 2.01 -0.16 -10.82
N PRO A 43 1.98 1.17 -10.73
CA PRO A 43 1.43 1.98 -11.79
C PRO A 43 2.13 1.58 -13.08
N GLN A 44 1.36 1.37 -14.16
CA GLN A 44 1.96 1.18 -15.48
C GLN A 44 2.98 2.29 -15.67
N LYS A 45 4.23 1.91 -15.94
CA LYS A 45 5.26 2.85 -16.38
C LYS A 45 4.78 3.36 -17.74
N SER A 46 3.86 4.32 -17.74
CA SER A 46 3.52 5.11 -18.91
C SER A 46 4.84 5.59 -19.44
N HIS A 47 5.20 5.18 -20.65
CA HIS A 47 6.48 5.46 -21.30
C HIS A 47 6.92 6.88 -20.97
N ILE A 48 7.82 7.01 -19.98
CA ILE A 48 8.38 8.31 -19.62
C ILE A 48 9.36 8.59 -20.74
N TYR A 49 8.89 9.32 -21.75
CA TYR A 49 9.77 9.86 -22.76
C TYR A 49 10.68 10.85 -22.06
N GLN A 50 11.94 10.46 -21.86
CA GLN A 50 12.98 11.43 -21.53
C GLN A 50 13.19 12.27 -22.79
N VAL A 51 12.50 13.40 -22.85
CA VAL A 51 12.75 14.42 -23.86
C VAL A 51 14.11 15.02 -23.51
N LYS A 52 15.07 14.93 -24.44
CA LYS A 52 16.33 15.66 -24.30
C LYS A 52 15.96 17.13 -24.15
N PRO A 53 16.57 17.88 -23.21
CA PRO A 53 16.38 19.32 -23.18
C PRO A 53 16.70 19.84 -24.58
N VAL A 54 15.81 20.69 -25.11
CA VAL A 54 16.08 21.45 -26.33
C VAL A 54 17.45 22.06 -26.13
N SER A 55 18.40 21.72 -27.01
CA SER A 55 19.73 22.34 -27.03
C SER A 55 19.49 23.82 -26.88
N ALA A 56 20.04 24.42 -25.81
CA ALA A 56 19.82 25.80 -25.46
C ALA A 56 19.77 26.62 -26.74
N ALA A 57 18.59 27.16 -27.07
CA ALA A 57 18.56 28.23 -28.05
C ALA A 57 19.63 29.21 -27.55
N GLU A 58 20.58 29.59 -28.41
CA GLU A 58 21.57 30.61 -28.05
C GLU A 58 20.79 31.81 -27.54
N GLU A 59 20.67 31.87 -26.22
CA GLU A 59 19.93 32.91 -25.54
C GLU A 59 20.85 34.11 -25.72
N ARG A 60 20.54 34.94 -26.72
CA ARG A 60 21.24 36.20 -26.90
C ARG A 60 20.88 37.05 -25.69
N ILE A 61 21.68 36.92 -24.65
CA ILE A 61 21.56 37.72 -23.44
C ILE A 61 21.91 39.15 -23.86
N VAL A 62 20.89 39.98 -24.05
CA VAL A 62 21.08 41.39 -24.35
C VAL A 62 21.36 42.09 -23.02
N HIS A 63 22.59 42.53 -22.82
CA HIS A 63 22.96 43.30 -21.64
C HIS A 63 22.56 44.76 -21.85
N TYR A 64 21.78 45.31 -20.93
CA TYR A 64 21.45 46.73 -20.92
C TYR A 64 22.31 47.44 -19.89
N ARG A 65 23.10 48.42 -20.34
CA ARG A 65 23.84 49.33 -19.45
C ARG A 65 23.39 50.75 -19.77
N ASP A 66 22.97 51.49 -18.75
CA ASP A 66 22.56 52.90 -18.86
C ASP A 66 21.48 53.16 -19.95
N GLY A 67 20.59 52.18 -20.19
CA GLY A 67 19.48 52.30 -21.13
C GLY A 67 19.78 51.91 -22.58
N VAL A 68 20.98 51.43 -22.89
CA VAL A 68 21.38 50.99 -24.23
C VAL A 68 21.64 49.48 -24.23
N SER A 69 21.09 48.75 -25.21
CA SER A 69 21.40 47.34 -25.44
C SER A 69 22.81 47.20 -26.02
N ILE A 70 23.66 46.44 -25.35
CA ILE A 70 24.99 46.05 -25.84
C ILE A 70 24.89 44.59 -26.28
N MET A 71 25.30 44.32 -27.52
CA MET A 71 25.50 42.96 -28.04
C MET A 71 27.02 42.74 -28.12
N ASP A 72 27.52 41.68 -27.48
CA ASP A 72 28.86 41.14 -27.76
C ASP A 72 28.85 40.27 -29.02
#